data_AF-A0A3Q3JKL4-F1
#
_entry.id   AF-A0A3Q3JKL4-F1
#
_cell.length_a   1.000
_cell.length_b   1.000
_cell.length_c   1.000
_cell.angle_alpha   90.00
_cell.angle_beta   90.00
_cell.angle_gamma   90.00
#
_symmetry.space_group_name_H-M   'P 1'
#
loop_
_entity.id
_entity.type
_entity.pdbx_description
1 polymer ?
#
loop_
_entity_poly.entity_id
_entity_poly.type
_entity_poly.pdbx_seq_one_letter_code
_entity_poly.pdbx_strand_id
1 'polypeptide(L)'
;MHGERDMLVWHVFPELRRRAASHCLYLQEVELRWGVTEEESVRTTELCLSEVCRSQMMIGILGERYGLVPPRPVLPDLPQYSWVNKITHRINKWSCGNSELSTML
;
A
#
# COMPACT_ATOMS: atom_id res chain seq x y z
N MET A 1 20.01 -1.57 -5.65
CA MET A 1 19.30 -0.66 -6.59
C MET A 1 18.28 0.12 -5.79
N HIS A 2 18.62 1.35 -5.39
CA HIS A 2 17.74 2.27 -4.63
C HIS A 2 17.22 3.44 -5.47
N GLY A 3 17.65 3.56 -6.73
CA GLY A 3 17.45 4.78 -7.54
C GLY A 3 15.99 5.21 -7.74
N GLU A 4 15.07 4.27 -7.95
CA GLU A 4 13.64 4.62 -8.09
C GLU A 4 13.08 5.23 -6.80
N ARG A 5 13.42 4.63 -5.66
CA ARG A 5 13.00 5.13 -4.35
C ARG A 5 13.67 6.45 -4.03
N ASP A 6 14.97 6.57 -4.25
CA ASP A 6 15.71 7.81 -3.99
C ASP A 6 15.13 8.95 -4.84
N MET A 7 14.73 8.67 -6.07
CA MET A 7 14.02 9.62 -6.92
C MET A 7 12.66 10.01 -6.33
N LEU A 8 11.88 9.05 -5.83
CA LEU A 8 10.62 9.33 -5.14
C LEU A 8 10.82 10.21 -3.89
N VAL A 9 11.73 9.82 -3.00
CA VAL A 9 11.96 10.49 -1.71
C VAL A 9 12.59 11.87 -1.89
N TRP A 10 13.57 12.01 -2.78
CA TRP A 10 14.31 13.27 -2.92
C TRP A 10 13.68 14.25 -3.90
N HIS A 11 12.91 13.79 -4.89
CA HIS A 11 12.42 14.65 -5.96
C HIS A 11 10.89 14.66 -6.07
N VAL A 12 10.26 13.48 -6.15
CA VAL A 12 8.83 13.41 -6.45
C VAL A 12 7.97 13.82 -5.26
N PHE A 13 8.20 13.23 -4.09
CA PHE A 13 7.40 13.51 -2.90
C PHE A 13 7.51 14.96 -2.42
N PRO A 14 8.71 15.60 -2.38
CA PRO A 14 8.81 17.02 -2.08
C PRO A 14 8.00 17.89 -3.05
N GLU A 15 8.06 17.60 -4.35
CA GLU A 15 7.32 18.36 -5.36
C GLU A 15 5.81 18.11 -5.27
N LEU A 16 5.38 16.88 -5.00
CA LEU A 16 3.97 16.55 -4.77
C LEU A 16 3.43 17.28 -3.54
N ARG A 17 4.16 17.31 -2.43
CA ARG A 17 3.77 18.07 -1.23
C ARG A 17 3.62 19.57 -1.55
N ARG A 18 4.56 20.13 -2.32
CA ARG A 18 4.51 21.55 -2.73
C ARG A 18 3.26 21.86 -3.55
N ARG A 19 2.88 20.99 -4.51
CA ARG A 19 1.68 21.14 -5.33
C ARG A 19 0.39 20.87 -4.52
N ALA A 20 0.40 19.88 -3.65
CA ALA A 20 -0.74 19.57 -2.79
C ALA A 20 -1.05 20.73 -1.82
N ALA A 21 -0.01 21.37 -1.28
CA ALA A 21 -0.15 22.51 -0.38
C ALA A 21 -0.88 23.70 -1.03
N SER A 22 -0.67 23.97 -2.34
CA SER A 22 -1.43 25.03 -3.04
C SER A 22 -2.92 24.73 -3.17
N HIS A 23 -3.32 23.47 -2.97
CA HIS A 23 -4.72 23.04 -2.93
C HIS A 23 -5.23 22.75 -1.51
N CYS A 24 -4.49 23.17 -0.47
CA CYS A 24 -4.80 22.88 0.93
C CYS A 24 -4.90 21.37 1.24
N LEU A 25 -4.18 20.54 0.48
CA LEU A 25 -4.11 19.10 0.69
C LEU A 25 -2.86 18.75 1.49
N TYR A 26 -3.03 17.97 2.55
CA TYR A 26 -1.93 17.37 3.30
C TYR A 26 -1.60 16.00 2.71
N LEU A 27 -0.35 15.81 2.31
CA LEU A 27 0.16 14.56 1.75
C LEU A 27 1.06 13.88 2.78
N GLN A 28 0.68 12.68 3.18
CA GLN A 28 1.43 11.81 4.08
C GLN A 28 2.02 10.65 3.28
N GLU A 29 3.35 10.55 3.25
CA GLU A 29 4.01 9.34 2.77
C GLU A 29 3.94 8.25 3.83
N VAL A 30 3.63 7.03 3.38
CA VAL A 30 3.60 5.83 4.22
C VAL A 30 4.52 4.80 3.57
N GLU A 31 5.63 4.49 4.23
CA GLU A 31 6.58 3.49 3.77
C GLU A 31 6.90 2.50 4.90
N LEU A 32 6.39 1.28 4.79
CA LEU A 32 6.35 0.31 5.88
C LEU A 32 7.38 -0.82 5.73
N ARG A 33 8.37 -0.65 4.85
CA ARG A 33 9.47 -1.61 4.65
C ARG A 33 10.78 -1.21 5.31
N TRP A 34 10.87 0.02 5.81
CA TRP A 34 12.10 0.57 6.38
C TRP A 34 11.79 1.07 7.79
N GLY A 35 12.57 0.59 8.77
CA GLY A 35 12.38 0.96 10.18
C GLY A 35 11.29 0.17 10.92
N VAL A 36 10.84 -0.96 10.36
CA VAL A 36 9.89 -1.88 11.01
C VAL A 36 10.70 -2.99 11.68
N THR A 37 10.54 -3.17 12.99
CA THR A 37 11.18 -4.29 13.70
C THR A 37 10.53 -5.61 13.31
N GLU A 38 11.19 -6.74 13.60
CA GLU A 38 10.62 -8.06 13.31
C GLU A 38 9.26 -8.27 14.01
N GLU A 39 9.07 -7.71 15.21
CA GLU A 39 7.77 -7.76 15.90
C GLU A 39 6.70 -6.91 15.21
N GLU A 40 7.09 -5.77 14.63
CA GLU A 40 6.19 -4.90 13.89
C GLU A 40 5.86 -5.43 12.50
N SER A 41 6.67 -6.34 11.95
CA SER A 41 6.41 -6.98 10.65
C SER A 41 5.05 -7.71 10.64
N VAL A 42 4.67 -8.33 11.76
CA VAL A 42 3.40 -9.05 11.92
C VAL A 42 2.21 -8.08 11.97
N ARG A 43 2.40 -6.92 12.62
CA ARG A 43 1.37 -5.88 12.72
C ARG A 43 1.41 -4.86 11.59
N THR A 44 2.36 -4.98 10.68
CA THR A 44 2.57 -3.99 9.61
C THR A 44 1.30 -3.80 8.81
N THR A 45 0.60 -4.89 8.49
CA THR A 45 -0.66 -4.84 7.74
C THR A 45 -1.74 -4.05 8.48
N GLU A 46 -1.88 -4.27 9.79
CA GLU A 46 -2.84 -3.52 10.62
C GLU A 46 -2.49 -2.03 10.65
N LEU A 47 -1.21 -1.70 10.82
CA LEU A 47 -0.72 -0.32 10.79
C LEU A 47 -0.91 0.34 9.42
N CYS A 48 -0.70 -0.38 8.30
CA CYS A 48 -1.03 0.20 6.98
C CYS A 48 -2.51 0.54 6.92
N LEU A 49 -3.36 -0.42 7.29
CA LEU A 49 -4.80 -0.29 7.15
C LEU A 49 -5.36 0.79 8.08
N SER A 50 -4.78 0.99 9.27
CA SER A 50 -5.16 2.10 10.13
C SER A 50 -4.86 3.46 9.50
N GLU A 51 -3.72 3.61 8.82
CA GLU A 51 -3.39 4.85 8.09
C GLU A 51 -4.32 5.07 6.89
N VAL A 52 -4.69 4.00 6.18
CA VAL A 52 -5.69 4.07 5.10
C VAL A 52 -7.04 4.51 5.65
N CYS A 53 -7.49 3.95 6.77
CA CYS A 53 -8.75 4.32 7.41
C CYS A 53 -8.79 5.78 7.90
N ARG A 54 -7.64 6.36 8.26
CA ARG A 54 -7.52 7.78 8.65
C ARG A 54 -7.46 8.73 7.46
N SER A 55 -7.17 8.21 6.27
CA SER A 55 -6.96 9.00 5.06
C SER A 55 -8.26 9.18 4.28
N GLN A 56 -8.50 10.39 3.75
CA GLN A 56 -9.64 10.64 2.87
C GLN A 56 -9.46 10.02 1.48
N MET A 57 -8.21 9.95 1.02
CA MET A 57 -7.82 9.38 -0.26
C MET A 57 -6.49 8.65 -0.10
N MET A 58 -6.36 7.50 -0.76
CA MET A 58 -5.12 6.73 -0.83
C MET A 58 -4.68 6.63 -2.28
N ILE A 59 -3.40 6.93 -2.54
CA ILE A 59 -2.76 6.72 -3.83
C ILE A 59 -1.71 5.63 -3.65
N GLY A 60 -1.89 4.52 -4.35
CA GLY A 60 -0.90 3.44 -4.41
C GLY A 60 -0.01 3.59 -5.64
N ILE A 61 1.30 3.71 -5.43
CA ILE A 61 2.30 3.66 -6.51
C ILE A 61 2.87 2.24 -6.52
N LEU A 62 2.63 1.51 -7.61
CA LEU A 62 3.17 0.17 -7.81
C LEU A 62 4.37 0.25 -8.76
N GLY A 63 5.51 -0.27 -8.33
CA GLY A 63 6.67 -0.48 -9.20
C GLY A 63 6.57 -1.81 -9.95
N GLU A 64 7.55 -2.08 -10.81
CA GLU A 64 7.62 -3.32 -11.62
C GLU A 64 7.76 -4.59 -10.77
N ARG A 65 8.29 -4.46 -9.54
CA ARG A 65 8.42 -5.55 -8.58
C ARG A 65 7.35 -5.45 -7.51
N TYR A 66 6.16 -5.96 -7.80
CA TYR A 66 5.13 -6.12 -6.78
C TYR A 66 5.43 -7.34 -5.91
N GLY A 67 5.23 -7.20 -4.60
CA GLY A 67 5.53 -8.24 -3.62
C GLY A 67 4.51 -9.37 -3.60
N LEU A 68 4.70 -10.29 -2.65
CA LEU A 68 3.73 -11.32 -2.33
C LEU A 68 2.47 -10.67 -1.74
N VAL A 69 1.29 -11.09 -2.20
CA VAL A 69 0.03 -10.79 -1.51
C VAL A 69 0.00 -11.64 -0.24
N PRO A 70 0.04 -11.04 0.97
CA PRO A 70 -0.02 -11.83 2.18
C PRO A 70 -1.37 -12.55 2.27
N PRO A 71 -1.42 -13.74 2.90
CA PRO A 71 -2.68 -14.36 3.26
C PRO A 71 -3.53 -13.37 4.07
N ARG A 72 -4.86 -13.54 4.01
CA ARG A 72 -5.81 -12.60 4.61
C ARG A 72 -5.35 -12.23 6.04
N PRO A 73 -5.05 -10.95 6.33
CA PRO A 73 -4.61 -10.56 7.65
C PRO A 73 -5.74 -10.84 8.65
N VAL A 74 -5.35 -11.35 9.83
CA VAL A 74 -6.26 -11.44 10.96
C VAL A 74 -6.41 -10.02 11.51
N LEU A 75 -7.53 -9.37 11.20
CA LEU A 75 -7.84 -8.03 11.67
C LEU A 75 -8.85 -8.12 12.82
N PRO A 76 -8.79 -7.20 13.81
CA PRO A 76 -9.81 -7.13 14.84
C PRO A 76 -11.17 -6.78 14.21
N ASP A 77 -12.24 -7.32 14.79
CA ASP A 77 -13.62 -7.10 14.31
C ASP A 77 -14.11 -5.70 14.68
N LEU A 78 -13.66 -4.72 13.89
CA LEU A 78 -13.96 -3.31 14.08
C LEU A 78 -14.61 -2.73 12.81
N PRO A 79 -15.61 -1.83 12.94
CA PRO A 79 -16.35 -1.28 11.80
C PRO A 79 -15.46 -0.66 10.72
N GLN A 80 -14.34 -0.05 11.11
CA GLN A 80 -13.40 0.59 10.17
C GLN A 80 -12.73 -0.40 9.21
N TYR A 81 -12.69 -1.71 9.50
CA TYR A 81 -12.09 -2.71 8.61
C TYR A 81 -13.12 -3.47 7.76
N SER A 82 -14.41 -3.14 7.88
CA SER A 82 -15.49 -3.82 7.14
C SER A 82 -15.33 -3.77 5.62
N TRP A 83 -14.67 -2.75 5.08
CA TRP A 83 -14.39 -2.59 3.65
C TRP A 83 -13.37 -3.62 3.12
N VAL A 84 -12.42 -4.06 3.95
CA VAL A 84 -11.36 -5.01 3.56
C VAL A 84 -11.98 -6.38 3.19
N ASN A 85 -12.98 -6.81 3.96
CA ASN A 85 -13.72 -8.05 3.70
C ASN A 85 -14.49 -8.02 2.37
N LYS A 86 -15.00 -6.84 1.98
CA LYS A 86 -15.71 -6.63 0.71
C LYS A 86 -14.77 -6.68 -0.50
N ILE A 87 -13.56 -6.11 -0.39
CA ILE A 87 -12.58 -6.05 -1.50
C ILE A 87 -11.91 -7.41 -1.74
N THR A 88 -11.65 -8.19 -0.69
CA THR A 88 -10.97 -9.49 -0.80
C THR A 88 -11.70 -10.45 -1.75
N HIS A 89 -13.03 -10.37 -1.85
CA HIS A 89 -13.82 -11.17 -2.80
C HIS A 89 -13.56 -10.82 -4.28
N ARG A 90 -13.15 -9.58 -4.59
CA ARG A 90 -12.82 -9.14 -5.96
C ARG A 90 -11.40 -9.47 -6.37
N ILE A 91 -10.43 -9.41 -5.44
CA ILE A 91 -9.02 -9.73 -5.74
C ILE A 91 -8.85 -11.22 -6.06
N ASN A 92 -9.54 -12.11 -5.32
CA ASN A 92 -9.51 -13.55 -5.61
C ASN A 92 -10.05 -13.90 -7.01
N LYS A 93 -10.89 -13.03 -7.59
CA LYS A 93 -11.38 -13.17 -8.97
C LYS A 93 -10.32 -12.77 -10.00
N TRP A 94 -9.41 -11.85 -9.65
CA TRP A 94 -8.29 -11.44 -10.50
C TRP A 94 -7.20 -12.52 -10.54
N SER A 95 -6.90 -13.15 -9.40
CA SER A 95 -5.93 -14.26 -9.34
C SER A 95 -6.40 -15.54 -10.07
N CYS A 96 -7.70 -15.71 -10.28
CA CYS A 96 -8.25 -16.85 -11.02
C CYS A 96 -8.42 -16.58 -12.53
N GLY A 97 -8.19 -15.35 -12.99
CA GLY A 97 -8.35 -14.94 -14.40
C GLY A 97 -7.06 -14.78 -15.19
N ASN A 98 -5.88 -14.99 -14.58
CA ASN A 98 -4.56 -14.79 -15.20
C ASN A 98 -3.68 -16.04 -15.13
N SER A 99 -4.26 -17.24 -15.30
CA SER A 99 -3.47 -18.47 -15.43
C SER A 99 -2.80 -18.66 -16.81
N GLU A 100 -2.99 -17.74 -17.77
CA GLU A 100 -2.41 -17.87 -19.12
C GLU A 100 -1.13 -17.06 -19.38
N LEU A 101 -0.56 -16.34 -18.41
CA LEU A 101 0.69 -15.59 -18.60
C LEU A 101 1.88 -16.07 -17.76
N SER A 102 1.84 -17.32 -17.26
CA SER A 102 2.94 -17.89 -16.46
C SER A 102 3.95 -18.74 -17.26
N THR A 103 4.02 -18.63 -18.60
CA THR A 103 5.06 -19.32 -19.41
C THR A 103 5.83 -18.38 -20.33
N MET A 104 6.06 -17.13 -19.93
CA MET A 104 7.08 -16.33 -20.61
C MET A 104 7.71 -15.32 -19.65
N LEU A 105 8.54 -15.83 -18.75
CA LEU A 105 9.81 -15.26 -18.28
C LEU A 105 10.54 -16.31 -17.43
#